data_AF-A0A839PCJ6-F1
#
_entry.id   AF-A0A839PCJ6-F1
#
_cell.length_a   1.000
_cell.length_b   1.000
_cell.length_c   1.000
_cell.angle_alpha   90.00
_cell.angle_beta   90.00
_cell.angle_gamma   90.00
#
_symmetry.space_group_name_H-M   'P 1'
#
loop_
_entity.id
_entity.type
_entity.pdbx_description
1 polymer ?
#
loop_
_entity_poly.entity_id
_entity_poly.type
_entity_poly.pdbx_seq_one_letter_code
_entity_poly.pdbx_strand_id
1 'polypeptide(L)'
;MTAFRTLLLTAGLLVAGAGSYLGWALTSTDGYEAGGRLLKARYGFLVMPHAERQSLRKLAMMKAAGQCEWELDERFWSRVYQLYVGDEHGVRAAVYATLLDEQQRYFLADADHRRCQAAWARFGTGGADVPGILRTIGPEIVGPSDKVLIDVHAEAAAP
;
A
#
# COMPACT_ATOMS: atom_id res chain seq x y z
N MET A 1 31.73 44.64 -4.41
CA MET A 1 32.03 43.66 -3.35
C MET A 1 30.85 43.36 -2.42
N THR A 2 29.84 44.23 -2.30
CA THR A 2 28.65 44.03 -1.44
C THR A 2 27.63 43.07 -2.02
N ALA A 3 27.31 43.17 -3.31
CA ALA A 3 26.31 42.32 -3.98
C ALA A 3 26.66 40.82 -3.96
N PHE A 4 27.94 40.47 -4.11
CA PHE A 4 28.41 39.07 -4.05
C PHE A 4 28.30 38.50 -2.63
N ARG A 5 28.59 39.30 -1.60
CA ARG A 5 28.46 38.88 -0.19
C ARG A 5 27.01 38.68 0.19
N THR A 6 26.10 39.56 -0.24
CA THR A 6 24.66 39.39 -0.01
C THR A 6 24.12 38.16 -0.73
N LEU A 7 24.60 37.87 -1.95
CA LEU A 7 24.18 36.70 -2.72
C LEU A 7 24.67 35.38 -2.09
N LEU A 8 25.89 35.37 -1.55
CA LEU A 8 26.41 34.23 -0.80
C LEU A 8 25.67 34.01 0.53
N LEU A 9 25.30 35.09 1.22
CA LEU A 9 24.51 35.03 2.45
C LEU A 9 23.09 34.51 2.20
N THR A 10 22.42 35.00 1.16
CA THR A 10 21.08 34.51 0.79
C THR A 10 21.12 33.06 0.31
N ALA A 11 22.13 32.69 -0.49
CA ALA A 11 22.35 31.30 -0.88
C ALA A 11 22.60 30.40 0.34
N GLY A 12 23.42 30.84 1.30
CA GLY A 12 23.67 30.11 2.55
C GLY A 12 22.41 29.93 3.40
N LEU A 13 21.59 30.99 3.54
CA LEU A 13 20.30 30.94 4.23
C LEU A 13 19.30 30.00 3.55
N LEU A 14 19.26 30.00 2.21
CA LEU A 14 18.40 29.10 1.44
C LEU A 14 18.85 27.63 1.59
N VAL A 15 20.15 27.36 1.57
CA VAL A 15 20.69 26.01 1.76
C VAL A 15 20.44 25.52 3.19
N ALA A 16 20.65 26.36 4.20
CA ALA A 16 20.39 26.03 5.60
C ALA A 16 18.87 25.82 5.87
N GLY A 17 18.03 26.67 5.28
CA GLY A 17 16.56 26.54 5.35
C GLY A 17 16.06 25.27 4.65
N ALA A 18 16.60 24.97 3.47
CA ALA A 18 16.26 23.74 2.75
C ALA A 18 16.72 22.48 3.50
N GLY A 19 17.92 22.50 4.10
CA GLY A 19 18.45 21.39 4.89
C GLY A 19 17.64 21.13 6.15
N SER A 20 17.24 22.19 6.88
CA SER A 20 16.38 22.07 8.06
C SER A 20 14.97 21.57 7.71
N TYR A 21 14.39 22.07 6.62
CA TYR A 21 13.11 21.56 6.10
C TYR A 21 13.19 20.09 5.69
N LEU A 22 14.22 19.69 4.93
CA LEU A 22 14.40 18.30 4.51
C LEU A 22 14.60 17.37 5.70
N GLY A 23 15.41 17.80 6.68
CA GLY A 23 15.58 17.07 7.93
C GLY A 23 14.24 16.84 8.63
N TRP A 24 13.50 17.92 8.88
CA TRP A 24 12.18 17.85 9.52
C TRP A 24 11.18 17.00 8.71
N ALA A 25 11.11 17.17 7.40
CA ALA A 25 10.21 16.45 6.50
C ALA A 25 10.49 14.93 6.46
N LEU A 26 11.75 14.52 6.67
CA LEU A 26 12.14 13.12 6.59
C LEU A 26 12.11 12.39 7.95
N THR A 27 12.21 13.12 9.07
CA THR A 27 12.35 12.52 10.41
C THR A 27 11.15 12.71 11.32
N SER A 28 10.25 13.65 11.05
CA SER A 28 9.04 13.87 11.85
C SER A 28 7.79 13.33 11.17
N THR A 29 6.78 13.00 11.98
CA THR A 29 5.44 12.61 11.51
C THR A 29 4.78 13.75 10.74
N ASP A 30 4.77 14.95 11.33
CA ASP A 30 4.14 16.13 10.74
C ASP A 30 4.81 16.51 9.41
N GLY A 31 6.14 16.40 9.36
CA GLY A 31 6.92 16.64 8.15
C GLY A 31 6.69 15.59 7.06
N TYR A 32 6.45 14.34 7.45
CA TYR A 32 6.08 13.28 6.51
C TYR A 32 4.74 13.57 5.84
N GLU A 33 3.74 13.99 6.62
CA GLU A 33 2.41 14.38 6.12
C GLU A 33 2.44 15.66 5.29
N ALA A 34 3.25 16.66 5.68
CA ALA A 34 3.38 17.95 5.00
C ALA A 34 4.09 17.89 3.63
N GLY A 35 4.60 16.72 3.22
CA GLY A 35 5.20 16.52 1.90
C GLY A 35 6.42 15.60 1.89
N GLY A 36 6.95 15.23 3.06
CA GLY A 36 8.05 14.27 3.20
C GLY A 36 7.75 12.92 2.56
N ARG A 37 6.48 12.47 2.60
CA ARG A 37 6.04 11.25 1.90
C ARG A 37 6.31 11.32 0.40
N LEU A 38 5.96 12.42 -0.28
CA LEU A 38 6.18 12.57 -1.72
C LEU A 38 7.67 12.57 -2.07
N LEU A 39 8.49 13.23 -1.23
CA LEU A 39 9.94 13.25 -1.40
C LEU A 39 10.54 11.85 -1.24
N LYS A 40 10.15 11.12 -0.18
CA LYS A 40 10.56 9.72 0.05
C LYS A 40 10.13 8.82 -1.10
N ALA A 41 8.90 8.95 -1.59
CA ALA A 41 8.41 8.18 -2.73
C ALA A 41 9.25 8.45 -3.98
N ARG A 42 9.48 9.73 -4.32
CA ARG A 42 10.27 10.11 -5.50
C ARG A 42 11.71 9.63 -5.43
N TYR A 43 12.33 9.75 -4.26
CA TYR A 43 13.64 9.17 -4.00
C TYR A 43 13.61 7.65 -4.15
N GLY A 44 12.65 6.97 -3.52
CA GLY A 44 12.47 5.52 -3.61
C GLY A 44 12.28 5.03 -5.04
N PHE A 45 11.49 5.72 -5.87
CA PHE A 45 11.36 5.40 -7.29
C PHE A 45 12.68 5.53 -8.06
N LEU A 46 13.63 6.35 -7.63
CA LEU A 46 14.93 6.46 -8.30
C LEU A 46 15.90 5.35 -7.86
N VAL A 47 15.94 5.04 -6.56
CA VAL A 47 16.97 4.15 -5.99
C VAL A 47 16.54 2.69 -5.88
N MET A 48 15.24 2.41 -5.81
CA MET A 48 14.71 1.06 -5.59
C MET A 48 14.86 0.17 -6.84
N PRO A 49 15.28 -1.10 -6.70
CA PRO A 49 15.34 -2.05 -7.80
C PRO A 49 14.00 -2.23 -8.51
N HIS A 50 14.03 -2.48 -9.83
CA HIS A 50 12.82 -2.70 -10.61
C HIS A 50 11.96 -3.86 -10.07
N ALA A 51 12.59 -4.96 -9.67
CA ALA A 51 11.90 -6.13 -9.12
C ALA A 51 11.11 -5.80 -7.84
N GLU A 52 11.69 -4.99 -6.96
CA GLU A 52 11.04 -4.55 -5.73
C GLU A 52 9.88 -3.59 -6.02
N ARG A 53 10.03 -2.65 -6.97
CA ARG A 53 8.91 -1.82 -7.41
C ARG A 53 7.77 -2.63 -8.01
N GLN A 54 8.09 -3.68 -8.77
CA GLN A 54 7.08 -4.58 -9.34
C GLN A 54 6.35 -5.39 -8.26
N SER A 55 7.04 -5.88 -7.23
CA SER A 55 6.38 -6.58 -6.13
C SER A 55 5.46 -5.66 -5.35
N LEU A 56 5.89 -4.43 -5.03
CA LEU A 56 5.05 -3.42 -4.38
C LEU A 56 3.84 -3.04 -5.24
N ARG A 57 4.01 -2.92 -6.56
CA ARG A 57 2.92 -2.62 -7.48
C ARG A 57 1.88 -3.74 -7.50
N LYS A 58 2.31 -5.00 -7.50
CA LYS A 58 1.39 -6.15 -7.39
C LYS A 58 0.65 -6.15 -6.05
N LEU A 59 1.33 -5.86 -4.95
CA LEU A 59 0.71 -5.75 -3.63
C LEU A 59 -0.32 -4.61 -3.57
N ALA A 60 0.02 -3.44 -4.13
CA ALA A 60 -0.88 -2.30 -4.25
C ALA A 60 -2.12 -2.64 -5.10
N MET A 61 -1.92 -3.34 -6.22
CA MET A 61 -3.01 -3.82 -7.07
C MET A 61 -3.93 -4.78 -6.32
N MET A 62 -3.38 -5.69 -5.52
CA MET A 62 -4.15 -6.65 -4.71
C MET A 62 -5.02 -5.93 -3.66
N LYS A 63 -4.45 -4.95 -2.93
CA LYS A 63 -5.19 -4.13 -1.95
C LYS A 63 -6.33 -3.36 -2.62
N ALA A 64 -6.02 -2.66 -3.72
CA ALA A 64 -6.99 -1.82 -4.42
C ALA A 64 -8.10 -2.66 -5.07
N ALA A 65 -7.77 -3.79 -5.69
CA ALA A 65 -8.76 -4.69 -6.25
C ALA A 65 -9.65 -5.33 -5.17
N GLY A 66 -9.08 -5.66 -4.00
CA GLY A 66 -9.86 -6.19 -2.87
C GLY A 66 -10.91 -5.22 -2.39
N GLN A 67 -10.51 -3.99 -2.10
CA GLN A 67 -11.43 -2.95 -1.59
C GLN A 67 -12.48 -2.48 -2.61
N CYS A 68 -12.38 -2.89 -3.88
CA CYS A 68 -13.34 -2.53 -4.92
C CYS A 68 -14.69 -3.28 -4.78
N GLU A 69 -14.66 -4.54 -4.35
CA GLU A 69 -15.87 -5.40 -4.28
C GLU A 69 -15.94 -6.21 -2.97
N TRP A 70 -14.84 -6.33 -2.24
CA TRP A 70 -14.69 -7.23 -1.09
C TRP A 70 -14.33 -6.45 0.17
N GLU A 71 -14.79 -6.95 1.31
CA GLU A 71 -14.32 -6.47 2.60
C GLU A 71 -13.01 -7.18 2.92
N LEU A 72 -11.94 -6.42 3.06
CA LEU A 72 -10.62 -6.96 3.37
C LEU A 72 -10.43 -7.00 4.88
N ASP A 73 -9.95 -8.13 5.42
CA ASP A 73 -9.55 -8.19 6.82
C ASP A 73 -8.32 -7.29 7.06
N GLU A 74 -8.55 -6.11 7.66
CA GLU A 74 -7.50 -5.14 7.93
C GLU A 74 -6.44 -5.64 8.93
N ARG A 75 -6.79 -6.57 9.83
CA ARG A 75 -5.80 -7.18 10.75
C ARG A 75 -4.88 -8.12 10.00
N PHE A 76 -5.41 -8.90 9.06
CA PHE A 76 -4.59 -9.70 8.17
C PHE A 76 -3.73 -8.80 7.27
N TRP A 77 -4.35 -7.78 6.67
CA TRP A 77 -3.67 -6.84 5.79
C TRP A 77 -2.51 -6.13 6.47
N SER A 78 -2.70 -5.68 7.72
CA SER A 78 -1.65 -5.07 8.53
C SER A 78 -0.42 -5.99 8.66
N ARG A 79 -0.62 -7.30 8.82
CA ARG A 79 0.51 -8.27 8.86
C ARG A 79 1.23 -8.38 7.52
N VAL A 80 0.48 -8.45 6.41
CA VAL A 80 1.06 -8.44 5.06
C VAL A 80 1.83 -7.14 4.82
N TYR A 81 1.24 -6.01 5.18
CA TYR A 81 1.86 -4.71 5.06
C TYR A 81 3.18 -4.65 5.84
N GLN A 82 3.20 -5.08 7.11
CA GLN A 82 4.43 -5.12 7.91
C GLN A 82 5.49 -6.05 7.30
N LEU A 83 5.09 -7.19 6.73
CA LEU A 83 6.02 -8.13 6.12
C LEU A 83 6.66 -7.61 4.82
N TYR A 84 5.86 -6.99 3.94
CA TYR A 84 6.32 -6.60 2.60
C TYR A 84 6.73 -5.14 2.49
N VAL A 85 6.06 -4.25 3.24
CA VAL A 85 6.28 -2.80 3.21
C VAL A 85 7.11 -2.34 4.41
N GLY A 86 6.80 -2.83 5.61
CA GLY A 86 7.54 -2.53 6.84
C GLY A 86 7.17 -1.17 7.45
N ASP A 87 8.18 -0.38 7.81
CA ASP A 87 8.03 0.94 8.46
C ASP A 87 7.12 1.88 7.66
N GLU A 88 6.03 2.32 8.29
CA GLU A 88 4.99 3.20 7.72
C GLU A 88 5.52 4.56 7.26
N HIS A 89 6.60 5.04 7.88
CA HIS A 89 7.26 6.29 7.51
C HIS A 89 8.51 6.05 6.65
N GLY A 90 8.77 4.80 6.26
CA GLY A 90 9.90 4.41 5.43
C GLY A 90 9.75 4.82 3.96
N VAL A 91 10.86 4.77 3.23
CA VAL A 91 10.88 5.01 1.77
C VAL A 91 9.99 4.00 1.03
N ARG A 92 10.04 2.73 1.45
CA ARG A 92 9.23 1.67 0.85
C ARG A 92 7.73 1.90 1.02
N ALA A 93 7.30 2.31 2.22
CA ALA A 93 5.92 2.70 2.50
C ALA A 93 5.46 3.88 1.65
N ALA A 94 6.30 4.91 1.52
CA ALA A 94 5.99 6.06 0.67
C ALA A 94 5.79 5.66 -0.81
N VAL A 95 6.67 4.81 -1.36
CA VAL A 95 6.53 4.27 -2.73
C VAL A 95 5.26 3.44 -2.86
N TYR A 96 5.00 2.54 -1.90
CA TYR A 96 3.81 1.71 -1.89
C TYR A 96 2.53 2.57 -1.86
N ALA A 97 2.47 3.60 -1.03
CA ALA A 97 1.33 4.50 -0.94
C ALA A 97 1.05 5.22 -2.27
N THR A 98 2.10 5.67 -2.98
CA THR A 98 1.94 6.25 -4.33
C THR A 98 1.39 5.23 -5.33
N LEU A 99 1.92 4.00 -5.33
CA LEU A 99 1.42 2.94 -6.21
C LEU A 99 -0.03 2.57 -5.88
N LEU A 100 -0.39 2.52 -4.59
CA LEU A 100 -1.73 2.20 -4.14
C LEU A 100 -2.74 3.25 -4.61
N ASP A 101 -2.42 4.54 -4.45
CA ASP A 101 -3.26 5.63 -4.94
C ASP A 101 -3.49 5.55 -6.47
N GLU A 102 -2.43 5.24 -7.24
CA GLU A 102 -2.56 5.00 -8.68
C GLU A 102 -3.49 3.83 -9.01
N GLN A 103 -3.37 2.70 -8.29
CA GLN A 103 -4.23 1.54 -8.51
C GLN A 103 -5.68 1.81 -8.09
N GLN A 104 -5.89 2.47 -6.95
CA GLN A 104 -7.22 2.86 -6.48
C GLN A 104 -7.91 3.77 -7.50
N ARG A 105 -7.22 4.80 -8.01
CA ARG A 105 -7.78 5.65 -9.09
C ARG A 105 -8.10 4.87 -10.36
N TYR A 106 -7.27 3.89 -10.73
CA TYR A 106 -7.51 3.05 -11.90
C TYR A 106 -8.78 2.19 -11.77
N PHE A 107 -9.05 1.65 -10.58
CA PHE A 107 -10.24 0.84 -10.31
C PHE A 107 -11.49 1.68 -10.04
N LEU A 108 -11.39 2.81 -9.33
CA LEU A 108 -12.51 3.73 -9.09
C LEU A 108 -13.05 4.36 -10.38
N ALA A 109 -12.23 4.47 -11.41
CA ALA A 109 -12.66 4.94 -12.73
C ALA A 109 -13.49 3.90 -13.51
N ASP A 110 -13.75 2.71 -12.96
CA ASP A 110 -14.45 1.61 -13.61
C ASP A 110 -15.81 1.33 -12.96
N ALA A 111 -16.85 2.02 -13.44
CA ALA A 111 -18.21 1.94 -12.88
C ALA A 111 -18.82 0.53 -12.89
N ASP A 112 -18.43 -0.30 -13.87
CA ASP A 112 -18.97 -1.66 -14.05
C ASP A 112 -18.18 -2.74 -13.29
N HIS A 113 -17.15 -2.37 -12.51
CA HIS A 113 -16.30 -3.29 -11.73
C HIS A 113 -15.59 -4.39 -12.56
N ARG A 114 -15.61 -4.32 -13.90
CA ARG A 114 -15.02 -5.32 -14.81
C ARG A 114 -13.52 -5.43 -14.64
N ARG A 115 -12.83 -4.32 -14.41
CA ARG A 115 -11.38 -4.28 -14.14
C ARG A 115 -11.05 -4.94 -12.81
N CYS A 116 -11.89 -4.73 -11.80
CA CYS A 116 -11.74 -5.37 -10.49
C CYS A 116 -11.89 -6.89 -10.63
N GLN A 117 -12.95 -7.35 -11.31
CA GLN A 117 -13.17 -8.78 -11.58
C GLN A 117 -12.06 -9.40 -12.42
N ALA A 118 -11.57 -8.71 -13.45
CA ALA A 118 -10.45 -9.17 -14.27
C ALA A 118 -9.12 -9.23 -13.50
N ALA A 119 -8.90 -8.33 -12.53
CA ALA A 119 -7.77 -8.40 -11.62
C ALA A 119 -7.88 -9.64 -10.71
N TRP A 120 -9.08 -9.90 -10.20
CA TRP A 120 -9.37 -11.05 -9.33
C TRP A 120 -9.30 -12.41 -10.02
N ALA A 121 -9.66 -12.49 -11.30
CA ALA A 121 -9.49 -13.70 -12.09
C ALA A 121 -8.04 -14.22 -12.14
N ARG A 122 -7.06 -13.35 -11.86
CA ARG A 122 -5.64 -13.73 -11.75
C ARG A 122 -5.28 -14.41 -10.42
N PHE A 123 -6.13 -14.28 -9.41
CA PHE A 123 -5.94 -14.80 -8.06
C PHE A 123 -6.85 -16.00 -7.74
N GLY A 124 -7.68 -16.47 -8.68
CA GLY A 124 -8.55 -17.65 -8.52
C GLY A 124 -9.98 -17.42 -9.03
N THR A 125 -10.88 -18.39 -8.85
CA THR A 125 -12.29 -18.22 -9.23
C THR A 125 -12.97 -17.25 -8.27
N GLY A 126 -13.08 -15.99 -8.68
CA GLY A 126 -13.75 -14.93 -7.92
C GLY A 126 -12.98 -14.44 -6.68
N GLY A 127 -11.66 -14.63 -6.61
CA GLY A 127 -10.87 -14.27 -5.42
C GLY A 127 -11.07 -15.19 -4.20
N ALA A 128 -11.92 -16.22 -4.31
CA ALA A 128 -12.26 -17.14 -3.23
C ALA A 128 -11.10 -18.03 -2.77
N ASP A 129 -10.08 -18.21 -3.61
CA ASP A 129 -8.90 -19.04 -3.30
C ASP A 129 -7.86 -18.34 -2.42
N VAL A 130 -8.15 -17.11 -1.96
CA VAL A 130 -7.28 -16.36 -1.05
C VAL A 130 -7.73 -16.61 0.40
N PRO A 131 -7.07 -17.52 1.15
CA PRO A 131 -7.60 -18.00 2.43
C PRO A 131 -7.70 -16.87 3.46
N GLY A 132 -8.91 -16.58 3.92
CA GLY A 132 -9.16 -15.69 5.07
C GLY A 132 -8.88 -14.19 4.87
N ILE A 133 -8.58 -13.74 3.63
CA ILE A 133 -8.26 -12.32 3.34
C ILE A 133 -9.49 -11.52 2.92
N LEU A 134 -10.38 -12.14 2.15
CA LEU A 134 -11.54 -11.49 1.54
C LEU A 134 -12.81 -12.06 2.14
N ARG A 135 -13.70 -11.18 2.60
CA ARG A 135 -15.08 -11.51 2.90
C ARG A 135 -15.93 -10.96 1.77
N THR A 136 -16.80 -11.80 1.21
CA THR A 136 -17.87 -11.36 0.31
C THR A 136 -18.69 -10.29 1.03
N ILE A 137 -18.80 -9.09 0.46
CA ILE A 137 -19.87 -8.16 0.85
C ILE A 137 -21.15 -8.73 0.21
N GLY A 138 -21.73 -9.75 0.86
CA GLY A 138 -23.02 -10.29 0.45
C GLY A 138 -24.13 -9.30 0.83
N PRO A 139 -25.17 -9.14 0.00
CA PRO A 139 -26.40 -8.47 0.44
C PRO A 139 -26.96 -9.23 1.64
N GLU A 140 -27.31 -8.49 2.68
CA GLU A 140 -27.88 -9.03 3.91
C GLU A 140 -29.15 -9.86 3.61
N ILE A 141 -29.20 -11.08 4.17
CA ILE A 141 -30.36 -12.00 4.43
C ILE A 141 -30.99 -12.72 3.18
N VAL A 142 -31.40 -14.00 3.15
CA VAL A 142 -31.76 -15.03 4.16
C VAL A 142 -31.57 -16.46 3.58
N GLY A 143 -31.04 -17.41 4.35
CA GLY A 143 -31.17 -18.85 4.10
C GLY A 143 -30.45 -19.69 5.16
N PRO A 144 -31.06 -20.72 5.77
CA PRO A 144 -30.65 -21.22 7.07
C PRO A 144 -29.32 -21.98 7.00
N SER A 145 -28.46 -21.61 7.94
CA SER A 145 -27.17 -22.20 8.26
C SER A 145 -27.25 -23.72 8.34
N ASP A 146 -26.68 -24.41 7.35
CA ASP A 146 -26.27 -25.80 7.52
C ASP A 146 -24.76 -25.85 7.79
N LYS A 147 -24.45 -26.51 8.90
CA LYS A 147 -23.14 -26.57 9.53
C LYS A 147 -22.15 -27.32 8.63
N VAL A 148 -20.97 -26.74 8.39
CA VAL A 148 -19.77 -27.53 8.12
C VAL A 148 -18.73 -27.17 9.18
N LEU A 149 -18.73 -27.98 10.24
CA LEU A 149 -17.66 -28.03 11.23
C LEU A 149 -16.51 -28.78 10.55
N ILE A 150 -15.48 -28.08 10.09
CA ILE A 150 -14.24 -28.73 9.64
C ILE A 150 -13.39 -28.96 10.89
N ASP A 151 -13.35 -30.21 11.33
CA ASP A 151 -12.49 -30.69 12.41
C ASP A 151 -11.05 -30.81 11.89
N VAL A 152 -10.11 -30.07 12.49
CA VAL A 152 -8.71 -29.91 12.02
C VAL A 152 -7.75 -30.89 12.73
N HIS A 153 -8.25 -31.99 13.29
CA HIS A 153 -7.42 -32.99 13.99
C HIS A 153 -7.61 -34.42 13.48
N ALA A 154 -7.38 -34.63 12.18
CA ALA A 154 -7.34 -35.98 11.59
C ALA A 154 -6.08 -36.24 10.75
N GLU A 155 -4.92 -35.72 11.15
CA GLU A 155 -3.63 -36.13 10.56
C GLU A 155 -2.61 -36.45 11.65
N ALA A 156 -2.97 -37.45 12.48
CA ALA A 156 -2.03 -38.15 13.34
C ALA A 156 -2.63 -39.50 13.79
N ALA A 157 -2.89 -40.41 12.86
CA ALA A 157 -2.87 -41.86 13.12
C ALA A 157 -3.19 -42.64 11.84
N ALA A 158 -2.19 -43.36 11.32
CA ALA A 158 -2.22 -44.79 11.01
C ALA A 158 -1.22 -45.13 9.89
N PRO A 159 -0.78 -46.40 9.82
CA PRO A 159 -0.05 -47.18 10.82
C PRO A 159 1.43 -47.39 10.44
#